data_AF-A0A350YKA3-F1
#
_entry.id   AF-A0A350YKA3-F1
#
_cell.length_a   1.000
_cell.length_b   1.000
_cell.length_c   1.000
_cell.angle_alpha   90.00
_cell.angle_beta   90.00
_cell.angle_gamma   90.00
#
_symmetry.space_group_name_H-M   'P 1'
#
loop_
_entity.id
_entity.type
_entity.pdbx_description
1 polymer ?
#
loop_
_entity_poly.entity_id
_entity_poly.type
_entity_poly.pdbx_seq_one_letter_code
_entity_poly.pdbx_strand_id
1 'polypeptide(L)'
;MTFQIITADQRLAEKRGIKGCIFGRWKIGKTSLLWTLDAPSTLFIDLEAGDLAVEGWAGDTIRPRTWQECRDFAAFIGGPNPALRDNQPYSQAHYDHVCSQFGDATALDKYETIFVDSITVAARLCFQWCTGQPEAISEKTGKTDTRGAYGLLGREMIGWLTHLQHTRGKSVWFVGILDEKTDDFNRRVFSPQIDGSKTGLELPGIVDQVVTMTEVKADDGTLHRAFVCQTLNPWGYPAGDRSGRLDMIEDPHLGRLMEKIRQPLTKTASERLEFCRPQPTDAETPANVVQQAQE
;
A
#
# COMPACT_ATOMS: atom_id res chain seq x y z
N MET A 1 27.44 -12.18 -14.30
CA MET A 1 26.53 -12.84 -13.35
C MET A 1 26.38 -14.30 -13.76
N THR A 2 26.58 -15.22 -12.83
CA THR A 2 26.42 -16.66 -13.04
C THR A 2 24.93 -17.00 -12.91
N PHE A 3 24.37 -17.75 -13.86
CA PHE A 3 23.00 -18.24 -13.77
C PHE A 3 22.84 -19.13 -12.54
N GLN A 4 21.86 -18.83 -11.67
CA GLN A 4 21.53 -19.63 -10.49
C GLN A 4 20.04 -19.95 -10.48
N ILE A 5 19.71 -21.24 -10.36
CA ILE A 5 18.35 -21.72 -10.08
C ILE A 5 18.19 -21.76 -8.56
N ILE A 6 17.24 -20.98 -8.03
CA ILE A 6 16.86 -21.01 -6.61
C ILE A 6 15.96 -22.24 -6.40
N THR A 7 16.35 -23.16 -5.52
CA THR A 7 15.56 -24.36 -5.23
C THR A 7 14.28 -24.01 -4.46
N ALA A 8 13.32 -24.95 -4.41
CA ALA A 8 12.09 -24.76 -3.64
C ALA A 8 12.38 -24.49 -2.16
N ASP A 9 13.33 -25.22 -1.56
CA ASP A 9 13.71 -25.07 -0.15
C ASP A 9 14.40 -23.73 0.10
N GLN A 10 15.30 -23.30 -0.79
CA GLN A 10 15.93 -21.97 -0.71
C GLN A 10 14.88 -20.86 -0.79
N ARG A 11 13.93 -20.97 -1.74
CA ARG A 11 12.84 -20.00 -1.91
C ARG A 11 11.92 -19.93 -0.68
N LEU A 12 11.70 -21.06 0.00
CA LEU A 12 10.86 -21.15 1.21
C LEU A 12 11.60 -20.66 2.46
N ALA A 13 12.93 -20.81 2.50
CA ALA A 13 13.77 -20.34 3.61
C ALA A 13 14.04 -18.82 3.57
N GLU A 14 13.90 -18.18 2.40
CA GLU A 14 14.05 -16.73 2.27
C GLU A 14 12.99 -15.98 3.09
N LYS A 15 13.44 -15.14 4.04
CA LYS A 15 12.57 -14.21 4.78
C LYS A 15 12.02 -13.18 3.80
N ARG A 16 10.70 -13.21 3.58
CA ARG A 16 10.00 -12.27 2.68
C ARG A 16 9.31 -11.17 3.49
N GLY A 17 9.64 -9.93 3.18
CA GLY A 17 8.89 -8.76 3.65
C GLY A 17 7.53 -8.63 2.95
N ILE A 18 6.53 -8.18 3.69
CA ILE A 18 5.18 -7.92 3.15
C ILE A 18 5.17 -6.53 2.54
N LYS A 19 4.66 -6.38 1.31
CA LYS A 19 4.48 -5.08 0.66
C LYS A 19 3.01 -4.75 0.64
N GLY A 20 2.60 -3.73 1.39
CA GLY A 20 1.19 -3.46 1.60
C GLY A 20 0.81 -1.99 1.59
N CYS A 21 -0.45 -1.72 1.26
CA CYS A 21 -1.07 -0.41 1.37
C CYS A 21 -2.33 -0.51 2.24
N ILE A 22 -2.52 0.48 3.12
CA ILE A 22 -3.75 0.62 3.92
C ILE A 22 -4.38 1.97 3.61
N PHE A 23 -5.56 1.94 3.01
CA PHE A 23 -6.35 3.12 2.68
C PHE A 23 -7.50 3.28 3.65
N GLY A 24 -7.82 4.51 4.01
CA GLY A 24 -8.98 4.78 4.84
C GLY A 24 -9.26 6.27 4.92
N ARG A 25 -10.50 6.62 5.26
CA ARG A 25 -10.90 8.01 5.46
C ARG A 25 -9.99 8.69 6.49
N TRP A 26 -9.92 10.02 6.46
CA TRP A 26 -9.22 10.78 7.51
C TRP A 26 -9.74 10.39 8.90
N LYS A 27 -8.85 10.45 9.91
CA LYS A 27 -9.18 10.18 11.32
C LYS A 27 -9.72 8.78 11.65
N ILE A 28 -9.67 7.80 10.74
CA ILE A 28 -10.04 6.41 11.05
C ILE A 28 -9.01 5.69 11.96
N GLY A 29 -7.82 6.28 12.11
CA GLY A 29 -6.74 5.75 12.96
C GLY A 29 -5.67 4.95 12.21
N LYS A 30 -5.38 5.30 10.95
CA LYS A 30 -4.30 4.64 10.17
C LYS A 30 -2.94 4.73 10.87
N THR A 31 -2.54 5.92 11.31
CA THR A 31 -1.28 6.15 12.03
C THR A 31 -1.22 5.39 13.36
N SER A 32 -2.37 5.21 14.04
CA SER A 32 -2.42 4.44 15.30
C SER A 32 -2.08 2.96 15.15
N LEU A 33 -2.01 2.43 13.91
CA LEU A 33 -1.53 1.08 13.65
C LEU A 33 -0.06 0.87 14.06
N LEU A 34 0.73 1.93 14.22
CA LEU A 34 2.09 1.85 14.78
C LEU A 34 2.12 1.23 16.18
N TRP A 35 1.08 1.41 16.98
CA TRP A 35 0.93 0.77 18.31
C TRP A 35 0.70 -0.73 18.25
N THR A 36 0.38 -1.26 17.06
CA THR A 36 0.14 -2.69 16.82
C THR A 36 1.38 -3.40 16.29
N LEU A 37 2.48 -2.67 16.12
CA LEU A 37 3.77 -3.16 15.64
C LEU A 37 4.81 -3.19 16.77
N ASP A 38 5.86 -3.98 16.58
CA ASP A 38 7.02 -3.97 17.48
C ASP A 38 7.86 -2.70 17.23
N ALA A 39 7.85 -1.78 18.18
CA ALA A 39 8.46 -0.45 18.02
C ALA A 39 9.98 -0.48 17.77
N PRO A 40 10.80 -1.27 18.50
CA PRO A 40 12.25 -1.34 18.27
C PRO A 40 12.66 -1.85 16.89
N SER A 41 11.81 -2.67 16.24
CA SER A 41 12.05 -3.20 14.89
C SER A 41 11.23 -2.52 13.80
N THR A 42 10.59 -1.39 14.11
CA THR A 42 9.80 -0.60 13.15
C THR A 42 10.41 0.77 12.94
N LEU A 43 10.70 1.12 11.67
CA LEU A 43 11.04 2.48 11.27
C LEU A 43 9.80 3.20 10.76
N PHE A 44 9.46 4.32 11.38
CA PHE A 44 8.38 5.19 10.94
C PHE A 44 8.90 6.30 10.00
N ILE A 45 8.30 6.40 8.81
CA ILE A 45 8.52 7.51 7.87
C ILE A 45 7.30 8.42 7.93
N ASP A 46 7.44 9.54 8.63
CA ASP A 46 6.38 10.52 8.85
C ASP A 46 6.50 11.70 7.88
N LEU A 47 5.64 11.68 6.86
CA LEU A 47 5.44 12.75 5.88
C LEU A 47 4.25 13.66 6.25
N GLU A 48 3.26 13.15 6.97
CA GLU A 48 1.99 13.85 7.25
C GLU A 48 2.05 14.74 8.51
N ALA A 49 3.16 14.68 9.28
CA ALA A 49 3.31 15.31 10.59
C ALA A 49 2.27 14.79 11.59
N GLY A 50 2.11 13.47 11.63
CA GLY A 50 1.09 12.76 12.40
C GLY A 50 1.34 12.65 13.91
N ASP A 51 2.19 13.52 14.49
CA ASP A 51 2.74 13.40 15.85
C ASP A 51 1.67 13.17 16.93
N LEU A 52 0.47 13.74 16.79
CA LEU A 52 -0.63 13.58 17.75
C LEU A 52 -1.17 12.15 17.86
N ALA A 53 -1.15 11.37 16.78
CA ALA A 53 -1.70 10.01 16.78
C ALA A 53 -0.75 8.97 17.42
N VAL A 54 0.52 9.35 17.60
CA VAL A 54 1.61 8.49 18.06
C VAL A 54 2.44 9.14 19.17
N GLU A 55 1.84 10.09 19.88
CA GLU A 55 2.46 10.70 21.06
C GLU A 55 2.84 9.60 22.07
N GLY A 56 4.14 9.52 22.40
CA GLY A 56 4.68 8.49 23.29
C GLY A 56 5.03 7.15 22.62
N TRP A 57 4.86 6.99 21.30
CA TRP A 57 5.35 5.81 20.60
C TRP A 57 6.89 5.80 20.58
N ALA A 58 7.49 4.69 21.02
CA ALA A 58 8.92 4.62 21.30
C ALA A 58 9.79 4.20 20.10
N GLY A 59 9.22 4.10 18.90
CA GLY A 59 9.94 3.68 17.70
C GLY A 59 10.66 4.83 17.01
N ASP A 60 11.69 4.48 16.25
CA ASP A 60 12.49 5.46 15.52
C ASP A 60 11.68 6.07 14.36
N THR A 61 11.86 7.36 14.13
CA THR A 61 11.11 8.13 13.13
C THR A 61 12.03 8.98 12.27
N ILE A 62 11.82 8.96 10.95
CA ILE A 62 12.40 9.91 9.99
C ILE A 62 11.30 10.76 9.36
N ARG A 63 11.62 12.01 9.05
CA ARG A 63 10.65 13.01 8.56
C ARG A 63 11.11 13.67 7.27
N PRO A 64 11.00 12.99 6.11
CA PRO A 64 11.34 13.59 4.84
C PRO A 64 10.38 14.74 4.51
N ARG A 65 10.93 15.87 4.05
CA ARG A 65 10.20 17.09 3.70
C ARG A 65 10.19 17.39 2.21
N THR A 66 11.05 16.70 1.44
CA THR A 66 11.19 16.89 0.00
C THR A 66 11.05 15.57 -0.74
N TRP A 67 10.67 15.63 -2.02
CA TRP A 67 10.67 14.44 -2.87
C TRP A 67 12.07 13.80 -2.99
N GLN A 68 13.12 14.63 -3.00
CA GLN A 68 14.50 14.12 -3.02
C GLN A 68 14.79 13.27 -1.79
N GLU A 69 14.46 13.75 -0.59
CA GLU A 69 14.63 12.97 0.64
C GLU A 69 13.83 11.66 0.60
N CYS A 70 12.60 11.65 0.06
CA CYS A 70 11.84 10.41 -0.14
C CYS A 70 12.59 9.40 -1.03
N ARG A 71 13.25 9.86 -2.09
CA ARG A 71 14.07 9.02 -2.98
C ARG A 71 15.36 8.55 -2.29
N ASP A 72 16.00 9.43 -1.54
CA ASP A 72 17.24 9.13 -0.83
C ASP A 72 17.00 8.07 0.24
N PHE A 73 15.97 8.24 1.06
CA PHE A 73 15.59 7.21 2.05
C PHE A 73 15.18 5.90 1.40
N ALA A 74 14.47 5.94 0.26
CA ALA A 74 14.14 4.72 -0.46
C ALA A 74 15.41 4.01 -0.98
N ALA A 75 16.39 4.75 -1.50
CA ALA A 75 17.69 4.19 -1.87
C ALA A 75 18.44 3.61 -0.67
N PHE A 76 18.45 4.32 0.46
CA PHE A 76 19.09 3.87 1.69
C PHE A 76 18.47 2.56 2.21
N ILE A 77 17.14 2.45 2.15
CA ILE A 77 16.37 1.28 2.57
C ILE A 77 16.48 0.11 1.59
N GLY A 78 16.40 0.40 0.28
CA GLY A 78 16.33 -0.60 -0.78
C GLY A 78 17.66 -1.09 -1.30
N GLY A 79 18.74 -0.34 -1.04
CA GLY A 79 20.05 -0.61 -1.65
C GLY A 79 20.13 -0.16 -3.11
N PRO A 80 21.28 -0.38 -3.76
CA PRO A 80 21.46 -0.05 -5.16
C PRO A 80 20.68 -1.02 -6.07
N ASN A 81 20.09 -0.50 -7.14
CA ASN A 81 19.53 -1.32 -8.21
C ASN A 81 20.58 -1.52 -9.33
N PRO A 82 21.13 -2.73 -9.50
CA PRO A 82 22.21 -3.00 -10.45
C PRO A 82 21.79 -2.88 -11.92
N ALA A 83 20.49 -2.79 -12.21
CA ALA A 83 19.98 -2.59 -13.57
C ALA A 83 20.00 -1.13 -14.03
N LEU A 84 20.27 -0.18 -13.12
CA LEU A 84 20.19 1.25 -13.41
C LEU A 84 21.58 1.84 -13.69
N ARG A 85 21.63 2.80 -14.62
CA ARG A 85 22.84 3.57 -14.93
C ARG A 85 23.12 4.59 -13.84
N ASP A 86 24.37 4.99 -13.69
CA ASP A 86 24.84 5.86 -12.60
C ASP A 86 24.04 7.16 -12.44
N ASN A 87 23.57 7.75 -13.53
CA ASN A 87 22.81 9.00 -13.52
C ASN A 87 21.30 8.83 -13.19
N GLN A 88 20.84 7.60 -12.93
CA GLN A 88 19.43 7.33 -12.62
C GLN A 88 19.22 7.23 -11.10
N PRO A 89 18.05 7.63 -10.59
CA PRO A 89 17.68 7.37 -9.20
C PRO A 89 17.81 5.88 -8.87
N TYR A 90 18.27 5.57 -7.66
CA TYR A 90 18.51 4.21 -7.16
C TYR A 90 19.66 3.44 -7.84
N SER A 91 20.50 4.09 -8.63
CA SER A 91 21.76 3.51 -9.13
C SER A 91 22.76 3.23 -8.00
N GLN A 92 23.85 2.53 -8.32
CA GLN A 92 24.98 2.38 -7.39
C GLN A 92 25.53 3.75 -6.96
N ALA A 93 25.77 4.66 -7.90
CA ALA A 93 26.27 5.99 -7.60
C ALA A 93 25.31 6.80 -6.71
N HIS A 94 24.00 6.68 -6.91
CA HIS A 94 23.01 7.30 -6.03
C HIS A 94 23.05 6.71 -4.62
N TYR A 95 23.11 5.40 -4.50
CA TYR A 95 23.20 4.71 -3.21
C TYR A 95 24.47 5.09 -2.45
N ASP A 96 25.61 5.10 -3.11
CA ASP A 96 26.90 5.48 -2.50
C ASP A 96 26.88 6.94 -2.01
N HIS A 97 26.28 7.84 -2.81
CA HIS A 97 26.08 9.22 -2.41
C HIS A 97 25.23 9.31 -1.14
N VAL A 98 24.09 8.61 -1.10
CA VAL A 98 23.21 8.59 0.07
C VAL A 98 23.92 8.01 1.30
N CYS A 99 24.67 6.91 1.16
CA CYS A 99 25.44 6.33 2.27
C CYS A 99 26.53 7.30 2.78
N SER A 100 27.13 8.11 1.90
CA SER A 100 28.09 9.14 2.33
C SER A 100 27.45 10.22 3.21
N GLN A 101 26.14 10.46 3.06
CA GLN A 101 25.39 11.48 3.81
C GLN A 101 24.74 10.89 5.07
N PHE A 102 24.13 9.70 4.96
CA PHE A 102 23.33 9.09 6.03
C PHE A 102 24.14 8.13 6.91
N GLY A 103 25.33 7.73 6.46
CA GLY A 103 26.18 6.76 7.14
C GLY A 103 25.93 5.33 6.64
N ASP A 104 26.28 4.36 7.47
CA ASP A 104 26.19 2.94 7.12
C ASP A 104 24.74 2.43 7.13
N ALA A 105 24.34 1.78 6.04
CA ALA A 105 23.02 1.19 5.88
C ALA A 105 22.76 0.01 6.85
N THR A 106 23.81 -0.57 7.46
CA THR A 106 23.64 -1.56 8.54
C THR A 106 22.85 -1.02 9.73
N ALA A 107 22.77 0.31 9.91
CA ALA A 107 21.90 0.95 10.89
C ALA A 107 20.42 0.59 10.69
N LEU A 108 20.03 0.19 9.47
CA LEU A 108 18.67 -0.23 9.16
C LEU A 108 18.41 -1.71 9.46
N ASP A 109 19.41 -2.54 9.75
CA ASP A 109 19.28 -4.00 9.90
C ASP A 109 18.37 -4.39 11.07
N LYS A 110 18.30 -3.55 12.11
CA LYS A 110 17.37 -3.75 13.23
C LYS A 110 15.89 -3.63 12.83
N TYR A 111 15.58 -2.93 11.74
CA TYR A 111 14.20 -2.74 11.31
C TYR A 111 13.73 -3.86 10.40
N GLU A 112 12.66 -4.52 10.82
CA GLU A 112 11.92 -5.50 10.02
C GLU A 112 10.76 -4.85 9.26
N THR A 113 10.23 -3.75 9.78
CA THR A 113 9.06 -3.06 9.21
C THR A 113 9.36 -1.60 8.95
N ILE A 114 9.02 -1.14 7.75
CA ILE A 114 9.01 0.28 7.37
C ILE A 114 7.55 0.69 7.25
N PHE A 115 7.12 1.66 8.05
CA PHE A 115 5.77 2.20 8.03
C PHE A 115 5.81 3.62 7.47
N VAL A 116 5.07 3.89 6.38
CA VAL A 116 5.15 5.14 5.63
C VAL A 116 3.80 5.87 5.69
N ASP A 117 3.77 7.00 6.40
CA ASP A 117 2.57 7.84 6.57
C ASP A 117 2.81 9.25 5.99
N SER A 118 2.38 9.58 4.78
CA SER A 118 1.54 8.78 3.88
C SER A 118 1.99 8.81 2.43
N ILE A 119 1.55 7.80 1.67
CA ILE A 119 1.68 7.78 0.21
C ILE A 119 0.95 8.96 -0.45
N THR A 120 -0.14 9.43 0.19
CA THR A 120 -0.88 10.60 -0.26
C THR A 120 -0.02 11.87 -0.18
N VAL A 121 0.70 12.08 0.92
CA VAL A 121 1.62 13.23 1.04
C VAL A 121 2.87 13.04 0.17
N ALA A 122 3.42 11.83 0.06
CA ALA A 122 4.54 11.55 -0.84
C ALA A 122 4.22 11.91 -2.29
N ALA A 123 3.00 11.61 -2.76
CA ALA A 123 2.52 11.98 -4.10
C ALA A 123 2.47 13.49 -4.31
N ARG A 124 2.04 14.27 -3.30
CA ARG A 124 2.02 15.73 -3.35
C ARG A 124 3.42 16.32 -3.43
N LEU A 125 4.36 15.83 -2.62
CA LEU A 125 5.77 16.23 -2.67
C LEU A 125 6.38 15.91 -4.04
N CYS A 126 6.10 14.72 -4.57
CA CYS A 126 6.53 14.30 -5.90
C CYS A 126 5.98 15.25 -6.97
N PHE A 127 4.68 15.56 -6.93
CA PHE A 127 4.06 16.44 -7.92
C PHE A 127 4.65 17.85 -7.87
N GLN A 128 4.81 18.41 -6.67
CA GLN A 128 5.47 19.71 -6.50
C GLN A 128 6.87 19.71 -7.12
N TRP A 129 7.68 18.68 -6.85
CA TRP A 129 9.01 18.53 -7.45
C TRP A 129 8.94 18.40 -8.99
N CYS A 130 7.97 17.64 -9.51
CA CYS A 130 7.76 17.43 -10.94
C CYS A 130 7.47 18.73 -11.69
N THR A 131 6.71 19.66 -11.10
CA THR A 131 6.37 20.93 -11.77
C THR A 131 7.58 21.84 -12.03
N GLY A 132 8.68 21.63 -11.29
CA GLY A 132 9.94 22.36 -11.47
C GLY A 132 10.94 21.68 -12.42
N GLN A 133 10.62 20.50 -12.97
CA GLN A 133 11.55 19.76 -13.82
C GLN A 133 11.49 20.21 -15.28
N PRO A 134 12.59 20.08 -16.05
CA PRO A 134 12.63 20.45 -17.47
C PRO A 134 11.53 19.80 -18.31
N GLU A 135 11.19 18.52 -18.05
CA GLU A 135 10.12 17.81 -18.75
C GLU A 135 8.71 18.37 -18.48
N ALA A 136 8.56 19.20 -17.46
CA ALA A 136 7.33 19.91 -17.12
C ALA A 136 7.36 21.37 -17.57
N ILE A 137 8.30 21.78 -18.42
CA ILE A 137 8.37 23.12 -19.01
C ILE A 137 8.17 23.04 -20.52
N SER A 138 7.24 23.85 -21.02
CA SER A 138 6.96 23.93 -22.46
C SER A 138 8.12 24.60 -23.20
N GLU A 139 8.79 23.86 -24.09
CA GLU A 139 9.86 24.41 -24.95
C GLU A 139 9.38 25.60 -25.81
N LYS A 140 8.09 25.63 -26.16
CA LYS A 140 7.50 26.68 -27.00
C LYS A 140 7.20 27.96 -26.24
N THR A 141 6.82 27.87 -24.97
CA THR A 141 6.25 29.00 -24.22
C THR A 141 7.02 29.35 -22.94
N GLY A 142 7.94 28.48 -22.48
CA GLY A 142 8.63 28.61 -21.20
C GLY A 142 7.73 28.44 -19.97
N LYS A 143 6.44 28.17 -20.15
CA LYS A 143 5.46 27.99 -19.06
C LYS A 143 5.41 26.53 -18.62
N THR A 144 4.93 26.30 -17.40
CA THR A 144 4.69 24.96 -16.86
C THR A 144 3.71 24.18 -17.74
N ASP A 145 4.16 23.01 -18.22
CA ASP A 145 3.35 21.99 -18.87
C ASP A 145 2.84 20.99 -17.83
N THR A 146 1.58 21.17 -17.42
CA THR A 146 0.89 20.30 -16.47
C THR A 146 0.84 18.85 -16.94
N ARG A 147 0.73 18.59 -18.25
CA ARG A 147 0.68 17.22 -18.77
C ARG A 147 2.04 16.54 -18.63
N GLY A 148 3.13 17.26 -18.91
CA GLY A 148 4.50 16.82 -18.64
C GLY A 148 4.71 16.49 -17.17
N ALA A 149 4.26 17.37 -16.27
CA ALA A 149 4.34 17.16 -14.81
C ALA A 149 3.61 15.88 -14.36
N TYR A 150 2.39 15.62 -14.84
CA TYR A 150 1.66 14.39 -14.50
C TYR A 150 2.31 13.13 -15.07
N GLY A 151 2.87 13.20 -16.29
CA GLY A 151 3.62 12.10 -16.88
C GLY A 151 4.85 11.74 -16.04
N LEU A 152 5.57 12.77 -15.57
CA LEU A 152 6.73 12.62 -14.70
C LEU A 152 6.35 12.09 -13.31
N LEU A 153 5.30 12.63 -12.70
CA LEU A 153 4.75 12.16 -11.42
C LEU A 153 4.47 10.66 -11.44
N GLY A 154 3.79 10.18 -12.48
CA GLY A 154 3.51 8.76 -12.64
C GLY A 154 4.78 7.91 -12.82
N ARG A 155 5.83 8.43 -13.45
CA ARG A 155 7.11 7.72 -13.58
C ARG A 155 7.86 7.65 -12.25
N GLU A 156 7.95 8.76 -11.55
CA GLU A 156 8.67 8.89 -10.28
C GLU A 156 8.02 8.08 -9.16
N MET A 157 6.70 8.20 -8.99
CA MET A 157 5.97 7.46 -7.95
C MET A 157 6.05 5.94 -8.16
N ILE A 158 5.88 5.47 -9.40
CA ILE A 158 6.01 4.04 -9.73
C ILE A 158 7.44 3.56 -9.49
N GLY A 159 8.45 4.34 -9.85
CA GLY A 159 9.84 4.03 -9.55
C GLY A 159 10.11 3.90 -8.06
N TRP A 160 9.61 4.84 -7.26
CA TRP A 160 9.73 4.83 -5.79
C TRP A 160 9.04 3.62 -5.15
N LEU A 161 7.79 3.35 -5.52
CA LEU A 161 7.03 2.20 -5.02
C LEU A 161 7.70 0.88 -5.40
N THR A 162 8.13 0.74 -6.66
CA THR A 162 8.80 -0.47 -7.15
C THR A 162 10.14 -0.69 -6.45
N HIS A 163 10.88 0.38 -6.18
CA HIS A 163 12.15 0.28 -5.47
C HIS A 163 11.97 -0.25 -4.04
N LEU A 164 11.02 0.31 -3.28
CA LEU A 164 10.68 -0.14 -1.92
C LEU A 164 10.03 -1.54 -1.90
N GLN A 165 9.32 -1.91 -2.97
CA GLN A 165 8.76 -3.25 -3.16
C GLN A 165 9.88 -4.29 -3.31
N HIS A 166 10.99 -3.96 -3.96
CA HIS A 166 12.12 -4.87 -4.14
C HIS A 166 13.00 -5.04 -2.89
N THR A 167 12.79 -4.29 -1.81
CA THR A 167 13.49 -4.46 -0.52
C THR A 167 13.10 -5.79 0.14
N ARG A 168 13.68 -6.91 -0.28
CA ARG A 168 13.20 -8.27 0.07
C ARG A 168 13.13 -8.56 1.57
N GLY A 169 14.08 -8.05 2.35
CA GLY A 169 14.22 -8.37 3.77
C GLY A 169 13.31 -7.59 4.74
N LYS A 170 12.55 -6.61 4.26
CA LYS A 170 11.75 -5.71 5.12
C LYS A 170 10.29 -5.65 4.66
N SER A 171 9.36 -5.72 5.61
CA SER A 171 7.97 -5.37 5.32
C SER A 171 7.86 -3.87 5.11
N VAL A 172 7.13 -3.43 4.08
CA VAL A 172 6.91 -2.01 3.79
C VAL A 172 5.41 -1.79 3.69
N TRP A 173 4.89 -0.92 4.57
CA TRP A 173 3.49 -0.55 4.62
C TRP A 173 3.33 0.93 4.33
N PHE A 174 2.55 1.24 3.30
CA PHE A 174 2.12 2.60 3.02
C PHE A 174 0.72 2.81 3.56
N VAL A 175 0.49 3.90 4.29
CA VAL A 175 -0.87 4.34 4.58
C VAL A 175 -1.25 5.52 3.70
N GLY A 176 -2.53 5.64 3.36
CA GLY A 176 -3.03 6.70 2.49
C GLY A 176 -4.49 7.02 2.74
N ILE A 177 -4.93 8.16 2.20
CA ILE A 177 -6.33 8.57 2.29
C ILE A 177 -7.16 7.80 1.25
N LEU A 178 -8.36 7.40 1.65
CA LEU A 178 -9.37 6.86 0.74
C LEU A 178 -10.40 7.95 0.47
N ASP A 179 -10.58 8.33 -0.81
CA ASP A 179 -11.67 9.19 -1.24
C ASP A 179 -12.94 8.36 -1.45
N GLU A 180 -14.07 8.96 -1.15
CA GLU A 180 -15.40 8.51 -1.53
C GLU A 180 -15.99 9.53 -2.49
N LYS A 181 -16.36 9.07 -3.68
CA LYS A 181 -16.97 9.87 -4.74
C LYS A 181 -18.28 9.24 -5.16
N THR A 182 -19.14 10.03 -5.78
CA THR A 182 -20.38 9.56 -6.39
C THR A 182 -20.21 9.59 -7.90
N ASP A 183 -20.51 8.48 -8.58
CA ASP A 183 -20.53 8.44 -10.04
C ASP A 183 -21.80 9.06 -10.64
N ASP A 184 -21.89 9.12 -11.97
CA ASP A 184 -23.04 9.67 -12.70
C ASP A 184 -24.36 8.89 -12.45
N PHE A 185 -24.28 7.71 -11.84
CA PHE A 185 -25.41 6.85 -11.49
C PHE A 185 -25.74 6.85 -9.99
N ASN A 186 -25.20 7.82 -9.25
CA ASN A 186 -25.38 7.97 -7.80
C ASN A 186 -24.84 6.77 -6.98
N ARG A 187 -23.84 6.05 -7.50
CA ARG A 187 -23.17 4.95 -6.81
C ARG A 187 -21.91 5.46 -6.13
N ARG A 188 -21.64 4.93 -4.94
CA ARG A 188 -20.40 5.22 -4.19
C ARG A 188 -19.23 4.53 -4.87
N VAL A 189 -18.20 5.30 -5.19
CA VAL A 189 -16.93 4.84 -5.76
C VAL A 189 -15.82 5.24 -4.81
N PHE A 190 -14.99 4.27 -4.42
CA PHE A 190 -13.87 4.48 -3.53
C PHE A 190 -12.56 4.44 -4.30
N SER A 191 -11.68 5.41 -4.06
CA SER A 191 -10.37 5.46 -4.73
C SER A 191 -9.29 6.00 -3.80
N PRO A 192 -8.06 5.45 -3.81
CA PRO A 192 -6.93 6.05 -3.13
C PRO A 192 -6.75 7.52 -3.56
N GLN A 193 -6.57 8.42 -2.60
CA GLN A 193 -6.23 9.81 -2.86
C GLN A 193 -4.72 9.90 -3.14
N ILE A 194 -4.36 9.81 -4.41
CA ILE A 194 -2.99 9.92 -4.91
C ILE A 194 -3.03 10.85 -6.12
N ASP A 195 -2.13 11.84 -6.16
CA ASP A 195 -2.02 12.74 -7.30
C ASP A 195 -1.65 11.97 -8.58
N GLY A 196 -2.40 12.24 -9.66
CA GLY A 196 -2.27 11.52 -10.93
C GLY A 196 -2.94 10.14 -10.94
N SER A 197 -3.45 9.73 -12.10
CA SER A 197 -4.19 8.47 -12.24
C SER A 197 -3.31 7.23 -12.28
N LYS A 198 -2.10 7.35 -12.85
CA LYS A 198 -1.20 6.21 -13.12
C LYS A 198 -0.85 5.44 -11.85
N THR A 199 -0.43 6.16 -10.81
CA THR A 199 0.01 5.55 -9.55
C THR A 199 -1.11 4.73 -8.90
N GLY A 200 -2.31 5.30 -8.78
CA GLY A 200 -3.45 4.59 -8.18
C GLY A 200 -3.87 3.35 -8.98
N LEU A 201 -3.76 3.37 -10.31
CA LEU A 201 -4.12 2.24 -11.18
C LEU A 201 -3.11 1.09 -11.13
N GLU A 202 -1.81 1.40 -11.05
CA GLU A 202 -0.75 0.37 -11.06
C GLU A 202 -0.41 -0.15 -9.67
N LEU A 203 -0.67 0.64 -8.61
CA LEU A 203 -0.33 0.29 -7.23
C LEU A 203 -0.79 -1.13 -6.81
N PRO A 204 -2.03 -1.58 -7.08
CA PRO A 204 -2.46 -2.94 -6.73
C PRO A 204 -1.64 -4.06 -7.42
N GLY A 205 -1.06 -3.77 -8.59
CA GLY A 205 -0.15 -4.69 -9.28
C GLY A 205 1.24 -4.75 -8.63
N ILE A 206 1.68 -3.65 -8.01
CA ILE A 206 3.00 -3.53 -7.40
C ILE A 206 3.03 -4.21 -6.03
N VAL A 207 2.06 -3.92 -5.15
CA VAL A 207 2.05 -4.42 -3.77
C VAL A 207 1.41 -5.79 -3.64
N ASP A 208 1.73 -6.51 -2.55
CA ASP A 208 1.13 -7.81 -2.23
C ASP A 208 -0.23 -7.65 -1.56
N GLN A 209 -0.42 -6.55 -0.81
CA GLN A 209 -1.61 -6.29 -0.02
C GLN A 209 -2.18 -4.91 -0.34
N VAL A 210 -3.46 -4.84 -0.65
CA VAL A 210 -4.25 -3.60 -0.61
C VAL A 210 -5.36 -3.82 0.40
N VAL A 211 -5.39 -2.99 1.44
CA VAL A 211 -6.34 -3.11 2.55
C VAL A 211 -7.09 -1.80 2.68
N THR A 212 -8.40 -1.87 2.88
CA THR A 212 -9.19 -0.71 3.27
C THR A 212 -9.52 -0.78 4.76
N MET A 213 -9.11 0.22 5.54
CA MET A 213 -9.52 0.41 6.93
C MET A 213 -10.78 1.29 6.98
N THR A 214 -11.88 0.71 7.47
CA THR A 214 -13.19 1.37 7.48
C THR A 214 -13.97 1.03 8.76
N GLU A 215 -15.13 1.67 8.93
CA GLU A 215 -16.11 1.32 9.95
C GLU A 215 -17.06 0.24 9.42
N VAL A 216 -17.25 -0.81 10.22
CA VAL A 216 -18.18 -1.91 9.94
C VAL A 216 -19.19 -1.98 11.08
N LYS A 217 -20.43 -2.29 10.73
CA LYS A 217 -21.52 -2.46 11.68
C LYS A 217 -21.65 -3.94 12.04
N ALA A 218 -21.54 -4.27 13.32
CA ALA A 218 -21.81 -5.61 13.83
C ALA A 218 -23.32 -5.89 13.89
N ASP A 219 -23.70 -7.16 14.12
CA ASP A 219 -25.11 -7.61 14.15
C ASP A 219 -25.94 -6.93 15.25
N ASP A 220 -25.30 -6.56 16.36
CA ASP A 220 -25.90 -5.80 17.47
C ASP A 220 -26.05 -4.29 17.17
N GLY A 221 -25.57 -3.85 16.00
CA GLY A 221 -25.59 -2.48 15.54
C GLY A 221 -24.39 -1.64 15.96
N THR A 222 -23.45 -2.20 16.73
CA THR A 222 -22.24 -1.51 17.17
C THR A 222 -21.29 -1.26 16.01
N LEU A 223 -20.80 -0.03 15.88
CA LEU A 223 -19.76 0.33 14.90
C LEU A 223 -18.39 0.00 15.46
N HIS A 224 -17.58 -0.70 14.68
CA HIS A 224 -16.17 -0.95 14.99
C HIS A 224 -15.31 -0.74 13.76
N ARG A 225 -14.01 -0.55 13.98
CA ARG A 225 -13.03 -0.43 12.88
C ARG A 225 -12.64 -1.82 12.43
N ALA A 226 -12.46 -1.99 11.14
CA ALA A 226 -12.04 -3.25 10.54
C ALA A 226 -11.19 -3.02 9.29
N PHE A 227 -10.44 -4.04 8.91
CA PHE A 227 -9.76 -4.14 7.63
C PHE A 227 -10.61 -4.95 6.64
N VAL A 228 -10.80 -4.40 5.45
CA VAL A 228 -11.37 -5.09 4.29
C VAL A 228 -10.20 -5.51 3.40
N CYS A 229 -9.98 -6.82 3.24
CA CYS A 229 -8.75 -7.36 2.65
C CYS A 229 -8.96 -8.03 1.28
N GLN A 230 -10.19 -8.35 0.90
CA GLN A 230 -10.49 -9.10 -0.34
C GLN A 230 -11.10 -8.23 -1.43
N THR A 231 -10.68 -8.45 -2.68
CA THR A 231 -11.17 -7.73 -3.86
C THR A 231 -12.67 -7.91 -4.08
N LEU A 232 -13.18 -9.12 -3.86
CA LEU A 232 -14.61 -9.43 -3.97
C LEU A 232 -15.33 -9.11 -2.65
N ASN A 233 -15.38 -7.83 -2.28
CA ASN A 233 -16.10 -7.37 -1.10
C ASN A 233 -17.43 -6.67 -1.47
N PRO A 234 -18.48 -6.76 -0.63
CA PRO A 234 -19.81 -6.24 -0.94
C PRO A 234 -19.88 -4.70 -0.93
N TRP A 235 -18.86 -4.01 -0.42
CA TRP A 235 -18.86 -2.56 -0.26
C TRP A 235 -18.17 -1.80 -1.40
N GLY A 236 -17.51 -2.51 -2.32
CA GLY A 236 -16.76 -1.89 -3.41
C GLY A 236 -15.49 -1.17 -2.98
N TYR A 237 -14.93 -1.49 -1.81
CA TYR A 237 -13.67 -0.91 -1.35
C TYR A 237 -12.49 -1.47 -2.16
N PRO A 238 -11.46 -0.66 -2.45
CA PRO A 238 -10.22 -1.17 -3.02
C PRO A 238 -9.52 -2.07 -2.00
N ALA A 239 -9.42 -3.35 -2.33
CA ALA A 239 -8.78 -4.35 -1.49
C ALA A 239 -8.24 -5.51 -2.34
N GLY A 240 -7.26 -6.24 -1.81
CA GLY A 240 -6.68 -7.41 -2.45
C GLY A 240 -5.59 -8.05 -1.60
N ASP A 241 -5.73 -9.35 -1.36
CA ASP A 241 -4.76 -10.17 -0.65
C ASP A 241 -4.09 -11.15 -1.61
N ARG A 242 -2.82 -10.91 -1.95
CA ARG A 242 -2.02 -11.84 -2.77
C ARG A 242 -1.55 -13.06 -1.99
N SER A 243 -1.57 -13.02 -0.67
CA SER A 243 -1.14 -14.13 0.19
C SER A 243 -2.18 -15.26 0.21
N GLY A 244 -3.46 -14.95 -0.02
CA GLY A 244 -4.58 -15.89 0.00
C GLY A 244 -4.82 -16.48 1.39
N ARG A 245 -4.60 -15.69 2.43
CA ARG A 245 -4.68 -16.08 3.85
C ARG A 245 -5.64 -15.22 4.67
N LEU A 246 -5.94 -14.02 4.18
CA LEU A 246 -6.77 -13.09 4.91
C LEU A 246 -8.24 -13.36 4.62
N ASP A 247 -9.04 -13.24 5.66
CA ASP A 247 -10.49 -13.22 5.56
C ASP A 247 -10.94 -11.88 4.95
N MET A 248 -12.19 -11.79 4.52
CA MET A 248 -12.72 -10.54 3.94
C MET A 248 -12.62 -9.38 4.93
N ILE A 249 -12.90 -9.68 6.20
CA ILE A 249 -12.84 -8.77 7.33
C ILE A 249 -11.80 -9.27 8.33
N GLU A 250 -10.85 -8.41 8.69
CA GLU A 250 -9.85 -8.65 9.74
C GLU A 250 -9.93 -7.54 10.80
N ASP A 251 -9.46 -7.85 12.01
CA ASP A 251 -9.27 -6.84 13.05
C ASP A 251 -8.27 -5.77 12.57
N PRO A 252 -8.45 -4.49 12.97
CA PRO A 252 -7.57 -3.39 12.59
C PRO A 252 -6.25 -3.41 13.38
N HIS A 253 -5.51 -4.53 13.32
CA HIS A 253 -4.28 -4.79 14.04
C HIS A 253 -3.20 -5.25 13.06
N LEU A 254 -2.29 -4.35 12.69
CA LEU A 254 -1.31 -4.60 11.62
C LEU A 254 -0.30 -5.70 11.98
N GLY A 255 0.17 -5.79 13.23
CA GLY A 255 1.06 -6.87 13.67
C GLY A 255 0.45 -8.27 13.45
N ARG A 256 -0.75 -8.52 13.99
CA ARG A 256 -1.52 -9.77 13.78
C ARG A 256 -1.84 -10.03 12.31
N LEU A 257 -2.19 -9.00 11.54
CA LEU A 257 -2.40 -9.13 10.09
C LEU A 257 -1.14 -9.66 9.40
N MET A 258 0.02 -9.09 9.72
CA MET A 258 1.32 -9.50 9.19
C MET A 258 1.71 -10.91 9.64
N GLU A 259 1.43 -11.28 10.89
CA GLU A 259 1.61 -12.65 11.39
C GLU A 259 0.78 -13.64 10.60
N LYS A 260 -0.52 -13.35 10.39
CA LYS A 260 -1.43 -14.19 9.60
C LYS A 260 -0.93 -14.36 8.17
N ILE A 261 -0.48 -13.29 7.51
CA ILE A 261 0.10 -13.33 6.16
C ILE A 261 1.36 -14.24 6.09
N ARG A 262 2.18 -14.25 7.15
CA ARG A 262 3.43 -15.04 7.19
C ARG A 262 3.21 -16.51 7.51
N GLN A 263 2.08 -16.89 8.08
CA GLN A 263 1.82 -18.28 8.44
C GLN A 263 1.91 -19.21 7.21
N PRO A 264 2.32 -20.48 7.39
CA PRO A 264 2.18 -21.47 6.34
C PRO A 264 0.72 -21.57 5.89
N LEU A 265 0.49 -21.79 4.59
CA LEU A 265 -0.84 -22.09 4.12
C LEU A 265 -1.29 -23.43 4.74
N THR A 266 -2.36 -23.40 5.52
CA THR A 266 -2.90 -24.58 6.22
C THR A 266 -3.66 -25.51 5.29
N LYS A 267 -4.24 -24.96 4.20
CA LYS A 267 -4.95 -25.70 3.16
C LYS A 267 -4.11 -25.77 1.87
N THR A 268 -4.14 -26.92 1.21
CA THR A 268 -3.53 -27.10 -0.11
C THR A 268 -4.17 -26.16 -1.14
N ALA A 269 -3.49 -25.92 -2.28
CA ALA A 269 -4.06 -25.10 -3.35
C ALA A 269 -5.38 -25.68 -3.88
N SER A 270 -5.47 -27.01 -3.99
CA SER A 270 -6.69 -27.72 -4.41
C SER A 270 -7.88 -27.54 -3.46
N GLU A 271 -7.63 -27.36 -2.17
CA GLU A 271 -8.70 -27.16 -1.17
C GLU A 271 -9.15 -25.70 -1.06
N ARG A 272 -8.38 -24.74 -1.61
CA ARG A 272 -8.68 -23.30 -1.56
C ARG A 272 -9.27 -22.76 -2.86
N LEU A 273 -9.02 -23.43 -3.97
CA LEU A 273 -9.46 -22.99 -5.28
C LEU A 273 -10.80 -23.66 -5.61
N GLU A 274 -11.88 -22.88 -5.52
CA GLU A 274 -13.17 -23.28 -6.05
C GLU A 274 -13.30 -22.79 -7.49
N PHE A 275 -13.43 -23.73 -8.44
CA PHE A 275 -13.57 -23.42 -9.86
C PHE A 275 -15.05 -23.33 -10.30
N CYS A 276 -15.97 -23.68 -9.41
CA CYS A 276 -17.40 -23.64 -9.68
C CYS A 276 -17.91 -22.21 -9.58
N ARG A 277 -18.81 -21.82 -10.49
CA ARG A 277 -19.58 -20.58 -10.31
C ARG A 277 -20.54 -20.77 -9.14
N PRO A 278 -20.70 -19.79 -8.23
CA PRO A 278 -21.76 -19.81 -7.25
C PRO A 278 -23.09 -20.03 -7.97
N GLN A 279 -23.83 -21.07 -7.59
CA GLN A 279 -25.20 -21.22 -8.07
C GLN A 279 -26.06 -20.14 -7.42
N PRO A 280 -27.03 -19.55 -8.13
CA PRO A 280 -28.00 -18.68 -7.51
C PRO A 280 -28.65 -19.44 -6.35
N THR A 281 -28.54 -18.94 -5.13
CA THR A 281 -29.39 -19.41 -4.04
C THR A 281 -30.82 -19.08 -4.43
N ASP A 282 -31.68 -20.08 -4.55
CA ASP A 282 -33.11 -19.92 -4.78
C ASP A 282 -33.70 -19.06 -3.65
N ALA A 283 -33.76 -17.75 -3.87
CA ALA A 283 -34.40 -16.82 -2.97
C ALA A 283 -35.91 -16.96 -3.14
N GLU A 284 -36.54 -17.51 -2.09
CA GLU A 284 -37.95 -17.42 -1.70
C GLU A 284 -38.95 -17.07 -2.82
N THR A 285 -39.65 -18.10 -3.28
CA THR A 285 -40.92 -17.99 -3.99
C THR A 285 -41.86 -17.02 -3.22
N PRO A 286 -42.34 -15.92 -3.81
CA PRO A 286 -43.34 -15.09 -3.16
C PRO A 286 -44.59 -15.94 -2.94
N ALA A 287 -45.02 -16.05 -1.69
CA ALA A 287 -46.24 -16.75 -1.32
C ALA A 287 -47.43 -16.15 -2.10
N ASN A 288 -48.11 -16.99 -2.87
CA ASN A 288 -49.35 -16.66 -3.58
C ASN A 288 -50.38 -16.04 -2.64
N VAL A 289 -50.76 -14.78 -2.89
CA VAL A 289 -52.04 -14.25 -2.45
C VAL A 289 -53.10 -14.77 -3.42
N VAL A 290 -53.67 -15.94 -3.12
CA VAL A 290 -54.93 -16.36 -3.74
C VAL A 290 -56.05 -15.65 -2.97
N GLN A 291 -56.50 -14.52 -3.51
CA GLN A 291 -57.71 -13.87 -3.05
C GLN A 291 -58.89 -14.69 -3.58
N GLN A 292 -59.59 -15.38 -2.66
CA GLN A 292 -60.87 -16.01 -2.92
C GLN A 292 -61.89 -14.94 -3.31
N ALA A 293 -62.38 -15.01 -4.54
CA ALA A 293 -63.63 -14.39 -4.94
C ALA A 293 -64.68 -15.50 -5.01
N GLN A 294 -65.51 -15.61 -3.97
CA GLN A 294 -66.80 -16.28 -4.03
C GLN A 294 -67.82 -15.46 -3.23
N GLU A 295 -68.92 -15.18 -3.94
CA GLU A 295 -70.21 -14.60 -3.56
C GLU A 295 -70.32 -13.06 -3.48
#